data_AF-A0A7V6WJ64-F1
#
_entry.id   AF-A0A7V6WJ64-F1
#
_cell.length_a   1.000
_cell.length_b   1.000
_cell.length_c   1.000
_cell.angle_alpha   90.00
_cell.angle_beta   90.00
_cell.angle_gamma   90.00
#
_symmetry.space_group_name_H-M   'P 1'
#
loop_
_entity.id
_entity.type
_entity.pdbx_description
1 polymer ?
#
loop_
_entity_poly.entity_id
_entity_poly.type
_entity_poly.pdbx_seq_one_letter_code
_entity_poly.pdbx_strand_id
1 'polypeptide(L)'
;MQKEAKKEVKKTPIAEYETKEDRSWFGEYVTAVKNGFLRAWRWKFLWFWGILLPSGGFSVFSNFSGYRDDELDDIIGSGGAEITQDLIAFWESYQEKIIKFLVIAAIIIFAINLIFWVLGAIARLGVIKSLSEIQEKGKPGKANWKEVWRKGKVGFERLILLDIFFGAIVLIFLVIWLAPFLVMIFSGTEDSKLSSLSLIISIPLFILTLFLLAFLLTYLSRIATVRIALANQSFIKAIKDAWVIFSRKFSEVLKLFLIGILKNVVVFMVVIIPLIILILIFLFLMFLFGYWIYNLGDYSFARMAFPISLIAVLLLIAFLFSVLFKGFMALWNWDIVVWWVKRNSGAKIKTSVKKEVSFRGAKEVNSSTNGLSAPASASGILKSEKNKA
;
A
#
# COMPACT_ATOMS: atom_id res chain seq x y z
N MET A 1 -47.33 -35.36 -0.19
CA MET A 1 -46.25 -35.12 0.80
C MET A 1 -45.08 -34.43 0.11
N GLN A 2 -45.03 -33.10 0.14
CA GLN A 2 -43.89 -32.34 -0.36
C GLN A 2 -42.84 -32.27 0.75
N LYS A 3 -41.69 -32.92 0.53
CA LYS A 3 -40.50 -32.73 1.38
C LYS A 3 -39.96 -31.34 1.11
N GLU A 4 -40.33 -30.37 1.95
CA GLU A 4 -39.69 -29.05 1.98
C GLU A 4 -38.21 -29.23 2.31
N ALA A 5 -37.36 -29.17 1.28
CA ALA A 5 -35.93 -29.07 1.45
C ALA A 5 -35.63 -27.74 2.15
N LYS A 6 -35.43 -27.78 3.49
CA LYS A 6 -34.82 -26.69 4.25
C LYS A 6 -33.48 -26.39 3.59
N LYS A 7 -33.45 -25.37 2.72
CA LYS A 7 -32.21 -24.76 2.25
C LYS A 7 -31.54 -24.20 3.48
N GLU A 8 -30.52 -24.90 4.00
CA GLU A 8 -29.55 -24.32 4.90
C GLU A 8 -28.98 -23.08 4.21
N VAL A 9 -29.49 -21.92 4.60
CA VAL A 9 -28.90 -20.64 4.24
C VAL A 9 -27.53 -20.67 4.90
N LYS A 10 -26.49 -21.01 4.13
CA LYS A 10 -25.10 -20.89 4.57
C LYS A 10 -24.90 -19.46 5.03
N LYS A 11 -24.95 -19.24 6.35
CA LYS A 11 -24.73 -17.93 6.95
C LYS A 11 -23.38 -17.46 6.46
N THR A 12 -23.37 -16.28 5.86
CA THR A 12 -22.12 -15.66 5.45
C THR A 12 -21.28 -15.44 6.71
N PRO A 13 -19.93 -15.51 6.63
CA PRO A 13 -19.09 -15.34 7.81
C PRO A 13 -19.37 -14.03 8.56
N ILE A 14 -19.89 -13.01 7.86
CA ILE A 14 -20.28 -11.72 8.45
C ILE A 14 -21.53 -11.86 9.34
N ALA A 15 -22.55 -12.58 8.87
CA ALA A 15 -23.81 -12.78 9.61
C ALA A 15 -23.61 -13.59 10.89
N GLU A 16 -22.51 -14.36 11.00
CA GLU A 16 -22.18 -15.08 12.22
C GLU A 16 -21.70 -14.14 13.34
N TYR A 17 -21.03 -13.01 13.01
CA TYR A 17 -20.59 -12.05 14.04
C TYR A 17 -21.73 -11.28 14.69
N GLU A 18 -22.83 -11.05 13.97
CA GLU A 18 -23.98 -10.30 14.49
C GLU A 18 -24.80 -11.10 15.52
N THR A 19 -24.66 -12.44 15.56
CA THR A 19 -25.54 -13.32 16.36
C THR A 19 -25.00 -13.71 17.74
N LYS A 20 -23.83 -13.22 18.18
CA LYS A 20 -23.29 -13.51 19.52
C LYS A 20 -23.04 -12.22 20.28
N GLU A 21 -24.10 -11.74 20.94
CA GLU A 21 -24.19 -10.46 21.67
C GLU A 21 -23.26 -10.35 22.89
N ASP A 22 -22.58 -11.44 23.29
CA ASP A 22 -21.83 -11.52 24.55
C ASP A 22 -20.29 -11.62 24.38
N ARG A 23 -19.75 -11.24 23.21
CA ARG A 23 -18.30 -11.23 23.00
C ARG A 23 -17.72 -9.87 23.40
N SER A 24 -16.68 -9.89 24.24
CA SER A 24 -15.86 -8.72 24.51
C SER A 24 -15.39 -8.08 23.20
N TRP A 25 -15.35 -6.74 23.16
CA TRP A 25 -14.91 -6.01 21.96
C TRP A 25 -13.56 -6.56 21.45
N PHE A 26 -12.65 -6.89 22.36
CA PHE A 26 -11.35 -7.47 22.02
C PHE A 26 -11.48 -8.80 21.26
N GLY A 27 -12.33 -9.72 21.73
CA GLY A 27 -12.55 -11.02 21.08
C GLY A 27 -13.09 -10.88 19.65
N GLU A 28 -13.92 -9.88 19.39
CA GLU A 28 -14.40 -9.59 18.05
C GLU A 28 -13.27 -9.13 17.12
N TYR A 29 -12.48 -8.15 17.55
CA TYR A 29 -11.38 -7.63 16.73
C TYR A 29 -10.29 -8.69 16.51
N VAL A 30 -9.96 -9.50 17.51
CA VAL A 30 -9.04 -10.65 17.36
C VAL A 30 -9.57 -11.61 16.30
N THR A 31 -10.87 -11.88 16.31
CA THR A 31 -11.49 -12.73 15.29
C THR A 31 -11.41 -12.09 13.90
N ALA A 32 -11.66 -10.78 13.78
CA ALA A 32 -11.52 -10.04 12.52
C ALA A 32 -10.08 -10.09 12.00
N VAL A 33 -9.08 -9.91 12.88
CA VAL A 33 -7.65 -10.00 12.58
C VAL A 33 -7.29 -11.41 12.10
N LYS A 34 -7.68 -12.46 12.84
CA LYS A 34 -7.46 -13.87 12.45
C LYS A 34 -8.08 -14.19 11.10
N ASN A 35 -9.33 -13.77 10.88
CA ASN A 35 -10.02 -14.06 9.64
C ASN A 35 -9.49 -13.26 8.46
N GLY A 36 -9.00 -12.04 8.70
CA GLY A 36 -8.27 -11.26 7.71
C GLY A 36 -6.95 -11.92 7.32
N PHE A 37 -6.22 -12.48 8.29
CA PHE A 37 -5.01 -13.26 8.03
C PHE A 37 -5.31 -14.46 7.14
N LEU A 38 -6.32 -15.27 7.51
CA LEU A 38 -6.73 -16.43 6.73
C LEU A 38 -7.19 -16.07 5.32
N ARG A 39 -7.91 -14.95 5.14
CA ARG A 39 -8.30 -14.45 3.82
C ARG A 39 -7.09 -14.01 3.00
N ALA A 40 -6.19 -13.22 3.58
CA ALA A 40 -4.98 -12.78 2.91
C ALA A 40 -4.11 -13.98 2.48
N TRP A 41 -4.00 -14.99 3.34
CA TRP A 41 -3.21 -16.20 3.07
C TRP A 41 -3.85 -17.11 2.01
N ARG A 42 -5.15 -17.35 2.12
CA ARG A 42 -5.90 -18.23 1.21
C ARG A 42 -5.89 -17.73 -0.24
N TRP A 43 -5.96 -16.42 -0.44
CA TRP A 43 -6.08 -15.82 -1.77
C TRP A 43 -4.75 -15.26 -2.27
N LYS A 44 -3.78 -16.16 -2.51
CA LYS A 44 -2.41 -15.83 -2.98
C LYS A 44 -2.37 -14.96 -4.25
N PHE A 45 -3.39 -15.05 -5.12
CA PHE A 45 -3.48 -14.19 -6.30
C PHE A 45 -3.54 -12.69 -5.93
N LEU A 46 -3.99 -12.34 -4.72
CA LEU A 46 -3.98 -10.96 -4.24
C LEU A 46 -2.58 -10.49 -3.82
N TRP A 47 -1.62 -11.38 -3.54
CA TRP A 47 -0.28 -11.01 -3.05
C TRP A 47 0.48 -10.14 -4.04
N PHE A 48 0.35 -10.43 -5.34
CA PHE A 48 0.88 -9.58 -6.39
C PHE A 48 0.34 -8.14 -6.29
N TRP A 49 -0.97 -7.99 -6.08
CA TRP A 49 -1.58 -6.68 -5.85
C TRP A 49 -1.17 -6.09 -4.51
N GLY A 50 -0.94 -6.93 -3.50
CA GLY A 50 -0.44 -6.57 -2.19
C GLY A 50 0.87 -5.79 -2.24
N ILE A 51 1.81 -6.23 -3.08
CA ILE A 51 3.12 -5.55 -3.28
C ILE A 51 2.94 -4.13 -3.82
N LEU A 52 1.87 -3.89 -4.59
CA LEU A 52 1.53 -2.57 -5.14
C LEU A 52 0.74 -1.69 -4.15
N LEU A 53 0.21 -2.22 -3.03
CA LEU A 53 -0.56 -1.41 -2.09
C LEU A 53 0.28 -0.33 -1.37
N PRO A 54 1.54 -0.59 -0.97
CA PRO A 54 2.41 0.43 -0.38
C PRO A 54 2.85 1.49 -1.39
N SER A 55 2.89 1.18 -2.68
CA SER A 55 3.50 2.07 -3.69
C SER A 55 2.69 3.33 -4.01
N GLY A 56 1.50 3.48 -3.41
CA GLY A 56 0.57 4.58 -3.66
C GLY A 56 0.46 5.64 -2.56
N GLY A 57 1.12 5.47 -1.41
CA GLY A 57 1.03 6.41 -0.29
C GLY A 57 2.29 7.24 -0.14
N PHE A 58 2.16 8.52 0.22
CA PHE A 58 3.25 9.36 0.73
C PHE A 58 3.76 8.78 2.08
N SER A 59 4.44 7.63 2.03
CA SER A 59 5.15 7.03 3.16
C SER A 59 6.53 7.66 3.22
N VAL A 60 6.58 8.94 3.56
CA VAL A 60 7.77 9.80 3.54
C VAL A 60 8.81 9.38 4.61
N PHE A 61 8.47 8.49 5.55
CA PHE A 61 9.29 8.29 6.76
C PHE A 61 9.89 6.89 6.96
N SER A 62 9.79 5.94 6.03
CA SER A 62 10.12 4.55 6.37
C SER A 62 11.55 4.06 6.08
N ASN A 63 12.45 4.82 5.45
CA ASN A 63 13.78 4.31 5.08
C ASN A 63 14.94 5.34 5.13
N PHE A 64 14.88 6.39 5.94
CA PHE A 64 16.10 7.19 6.18
C PHE A 64 16.97 6.43 7.19
N SER A 65 17.83 5.53 6.70
CA SER A 65 18.96 5.05 7.48
C SER A 65 19.88 6.25 7.69
N GLY A 66 19.99 6.73 8.92
CA GLY A 66 20.97 7.72 9.30
C GLY A 66 22.36 7.17 9.03
N TYR A 67 23.02 7.70 8.01
CA TYR A 67 24.47 7.65 7.95
C TYR A 67 24.98 8.47 9.14
N ARG A 68 25.80 7.84 9.98
CA ARG A 68 26.46 8.49 11.11
C ARG A 68 27.78 9.01 10.55
N ASP A 69 27.89 10.34 10.43
CA ASP A 69 29.06 11.00 9.83
C ASP A 69 30.32 10.93 10.72
N ASP A 70 30.18 10.47 11.97
CA ASP A 70 31.26 10.45 12.97
C ASP A 70 32.41 9.45 12.67
N GLU A 71 32.31 8.63 11.63
CA GLU A 71 33.32 7.62 11.28
C GLU A 71 34.13 8.01 10.02
N LEU A 72 33.80 9.11 9.35
CA LEU A 72 34.53 9.58 8.17
C LEU A 72 35.78 10.39 8.54
N ASP A 73 35.75 11.13 9.65
CA ASP A 73 36.85 12.01 10.07
C ASP A 73 38.08 11.23 10.56
N ASP A 74 37.89 10.04 11.14
CA ASP A 74 39.01 9.19 11.59
C ASP A 74 39.72 8.45 10.45
N ILE A 75 39.04 8.23 9.30
CA ILE A 75 39.64 7.57 8.12
C ILE A 75 40.50 8.56 7.32
N ILE A 76 40.19 9.85 7.36
CA ILE A 76 40.88 10.90 6.58
C ILE A 76 42.16 11.39 7.28
N GLY A 77 42.29 11.18 8.60
CA GLY A 77 43.27 11.85 9.45
C GLY A 77 44.76 11.48 9.31
N SER A 78 45.16 10.42 8.62
CA SER A 78 46.59 10.00 8.62
C SER A 78 47.22 9.62 7.28
N GLY A 79 46.48 9.66 6.17
CA GLY A 79 47.03 9.42 4.81
C GLY A 79 46.31 10.17 3.67
N GLY A 80 45.41 11.10 4.01
CA GLY A 80 44.43 11.65 3.07
C GLY A 80 44.90 12.79 2.16
N ALA A 81 46.07 13.40 2.39
CA ALA A 81 46.45 14.63 1.67
C ALA A 81 46.67 14.40 0.15
N GLU A 82 47.21 13.24 -0.24
CA GLU A 82 47.39 12.88 -1.66
C GLU A 82 46.09 12.32 -2.28
N ILE A 83 45.35 11.49 -1.53
CA ILE A 83 44.06 10.95 -1.97
C ILE A 83 43.02 12.06 -2.17
N THR A 84 43.06 13.12 -1.37
CA THR A 84 42.15 14.27 -1.48
C THR A 84 42.41 15.11 -2.73
N GLN A 85 43.67 15.31 -3.14
CA GLN A 85 43.96 16.05 -4.38
C GLN A 85 43.53 15.28 -5.63
N ASP A 86 43.77 13.97 -5.69
CA ASP A 86 43.30 13.14 -6.79
C ASP A 86 41.77 13.03 -6.83
N LEU A 87 41.11 12.99 -5.67
CA LEU A 87 39.65 12.97 -5.58
C LEU A 87 39.04 14.32 -6.00
N ILE A 88 39.67 15.44 -5.65
CA ILE A 88 39.27 16.78 -6.09
C ILE A 88 39.46 16.90 -7.60
N ALA A 89 40.61 16.50 -8.14
CA ALA A 89 40.88 16.53 -9.58
C ALA A 89 39.92 15.62 -10.37
N PHE A 90 39.60 14.44 -9.84
CA PHE A 90 38.57 13.56 -10.37
C PHE A 90 37.19 14.23 -10.32
N TRP A 91 36.80 14.80 -9.17
CA TRP A 91 35.53 15.48 -9.02
C TRP A 91 35.40 16.65 -10.00
N GLU A 92 36.42 17.50 -10.13
CA GLU A 92 36.41 18.63 -11.08
C GLU A 92 36.34 18.15 -12.54
N SER A 93 37.03 17.05 -12.87
CA SER A 93 37.04 16.46 -14.22
C SER A 93 35.73 15.77 -14.61
N TYR A 94 35.00 15.22 -13.63
CA TYR A 94 33.81 14.41 -13.87
C TYR A 94 32.52 15.01 -13.30
N GLN A 95 32.55 16.12 -12.55
CA GLN A 95 31.39 16.71 -11.90
C GLN A 95 30.23 16.95 -12.87
N GLU A 96 30.52 17.49 -14.06
CA GLU A 96 29.47 17.79 -15.03
C GLU A 96 28.82 16.49 -15.54
N LYS A 97 29.61 15.44 -15.76
CA LYS A 97 29.11 14.12 -16.18
C LYS A 97 28.35 13.42 -15.06
N ILE A 98 28.85 13.48 -13.83
CA ILE A 98 28.23 12.90 -12.64
C ILE A 98 26.90 13.61 -12.35
N ILE A 99 26.88 14.95 -12.34
CA ILE A 99 25.65 15.74 -12.14
C ILE A 99 24.63 15.42 -13.24
N LYS A 100 25.04 15.41 -14.52
CA LYS A 100 24.14 15.03 -15.63
C LYS A 100 23.59 13.61 -15.45
N PHE A 101 24.44 12.64 -15.09
CA PHE A 101 24.02 11.27 -14.82
C PHE A 101 23.04 11.18 -13.65
N LEU A 102 23.33 11.87 -12.54
CA LEU A 102 22.46 11.93 -11.36
C LEU A 102 21.11 12.57 -11.67
N VAL A 103 21.08 13.66 -12.44
CA VAL A 103 19.83 14.30 -12.88
C VAL A 103 19.01 13.36 -13.77
N ILE A 104 19.63 12.69 -14.74
CA ILE A 104 18.95 11.71 -15.60
C ILE A 104 18.42 10.53 -14.76
N ALA A 105 19.25 9.99 -13.87
CA ALA A 105 18.85 8.91 -12.97
C ALA A 105 17.69 9.33 -12.05
N ALA A 106 17.72 10.55 -11.50
CA ALA A 106 16.65 11.10 -10.69
C ALA A 106 15.33 11.23 -11.47
N ILE A 107 15.38 11.69 -12.73
CA ILE A 107 14.20 11.77 -13.62
C ILE A 107 13.63 10.36 -13.87
N ILE A 108 14.48 9.37 -14.16
CA ILE A 108 14.06 7.98 -14.40
C ILE A 108 13.41 7.40 -13.13
N ILE A 109 14.07 7.56 -11.98
CA ILE A 109 13.55 7.08 -10.69
C ILE A 109 12.21 7.76 -10.37
N PHE A 110 12.10 9.07 -10.60
CA PHE A 110 10.85 9.81 -10.40
C PHE A 110 9.72 9.29 -11.31
N ALA A 111 10.01 9.06 -12.60
CA ALA A 111 9.05 8.50 -13.54
C ALA A 111 8.58 7.09 -13.13
N ILE A 112 9.51 6.23 -12.69
CA ILE A 112 9.19 4.90 -12.17
C ILE A 112 8.29 5.01 -10.92
N ASN A 113 8.64 5.88 -9.97
CA ASN A 113 7.82 6.11 -8.77
C ASN A 113 6.41 6.59 -9.13
N LEU A 114 6.28 7.49 -10.11
CA LEU A 114 4.98 7.98 -10.58
C LEU A 114 4.12 6.85 -11.17
N ILE A 115 4.73 5.96 -11.97
CA ILE A 115 4.04 4.78 -12.52
C ILE A 115 3.58 3.87 -11.38
N PHE A 116 4.46 3.54 -10.43
CA PHE A 116 4.13 2.70 -9.28
C PHE A 116 3.08 3.32 -8.37
N TRP A 117 3.02 4.64 -8.28
CA TRP A 117 2.00 5.37 -7.54
C TRP A 117 0.61 5.21 -8.17
N VAL A 118 0.51 5.38 -9.48
CA VAL A 118 -0.75 5.14 -10.23
C VAL A 118 -1.16 3.67 -10.15
N LEU A 119 -0.24 2.74 -10.37
CA LEU A 119 -0.50 1.30 -10.23
C LEU A 119 -0.97 0.94 -8.82
N GLY A 120 -0.38 1.57 -7.80
CA GLY A 120 -0.76 1.36 -6.40
C GLY A 120 -2.14 1.90 -6.06
N ALA A 121 -2.57 3.02 -6.66
CA ALA A 121 -3.95 3.51 -6.54
C ALA A 121 -4.96 2.51 -7.16
N ILE A 122 -4.67 2.01 -8.36
CA ILE A 122 -5.52 0.99 -9.02
C ILE A 122 -5.56 -0.29 -8.18
N ALA A 123 -4.41 -0.76 -7.68
CA ALA A 123 -4.30 -1.93 -6.82
C ALA A 123 -5.14 -1.78 -5.54
N ARG A 124 -5.05 -0.63 -4.84
CA ARG A 124 -5.81 -0.34 -3.62
C ARG A 124 -7.32 -0.47 -3.84
N LEU A 125 -7.85 0.19 -4.87
CA LEU A 125 -9.29 0.11 -5.18
C LEU A 125 -9.71 -1.32 -5.59
N GLY A 126 -8.91 -1.99 -6.41
CA GLY A 126 -9.19 -3.34 -6.88
C GLY A 126 -9.21 -4.35 -5.74
N VAL A 127 -8.23 -4.28 -4.85
CA VAL A 127 -8.09 -5.12 -3.65
C VAL A 127 -9.25 -4.87 -2.70
N ILE A 128 -9.58 -3.62 -2.37
CA ILE A 128 -10.68 -3.29 -1.45
C ILE A 128 -12.01 -3.84 -1.96
N LYS A 129 -12.33 -3.64 -3.24
CA LYS A 129 -13.56 -4.18 -3.86
C LYS A 129 -13.56 -5.72 -3.82
N SER A 130 -12.42 -6.35 -4.09
CA SER A 130 -12.31 -7.81 -4.08
C SER A 130 -12.41 -8.41 -2.67
N LEU A 131 -11.75 -7.81 -1.69
CA LEU A 131 -11.86 -8.20 -0.27
C LEU A 131 -13.30 -8.03 0.23
N SER A 132 -13.95 -6.91 -0.13
CA SER A 132 -15.35 -6.68 0.19
C SER A 132 -16.27 -7.80 -0.33
N GLU A 133 -16.08 -8.23 -1.57
CA GLU A 133 -16.84 -9.35 -2.15
C GLU A 133 -16.52 -10.69 -1.49
N ILE A 134 -15.25 -10.96 -1.18
CA ILE A 134 -14.83 -12.19 -0.48
C ILE A 134 -15.46 -12.25 0.91
N GLN A 135 -15.49 -11.13 1.63
CA GLN A 135 -16.12 -11.05 2.95
C GLN A 135 -17.63 -11.31 2.87
N GLU A 136 -18.33 -10.78 1.86
CA GLU A 136 -19.78 -10.95 1.69
C GLU A 136 -20.19 -12.33 1.18
N LYS A 137 -19.47 -12.87 0.18
CA LYS A 137 -19.87 -14.11 -0.52
C LYS A 137 -19.10 -15.34 -0.06
N GLY A 138 -18.07 -15.19 0.79
CA GLY A 138 -17.18 -16.26 1.22
C GLY A 138 -16.26 -16.82 0.13
N LYS A 139 -16.48 -16.43 -1.14
CA LYS A 139 -15.67 -16.76 -2.30
C LYS A 139 -15.47 -15.51 -3.16
N PRO A 140 -14.27 -15.30 -3.73
CA PRO A 140 -14.13 -14.38 -4.84
C PRO A 140 -14.98 -14.91 -6.00
N GLY A 141 -15.60 -14.03 -6.78
CA GLY A 141 -16.33 -14.43 -7.98
C GLY A 141 -15.38 -14.99 -9.05
N LYS A 142 -15.26 -14.31 -10.20
CA LYS A 142 -14.19 -14.57 -11.17
C LYS A 142 -12.87 -14.03 -10.61
N ALA A 143 -12.20 -14.83 -9.78
CA ALA A 143 -11.03 -14.47 -8.98
C ALA A 143 -9.74 -14.35 -9.82
N ASN A 144 -9.72 -13.45 -10.81
CA ASN A 144 -8.59 -13.28 -11.72
C ASN A 144 -7.93 -11.91 -11.53
N TRP A 145 -6.61 -11.84 -11.76
CA TRP A 145 -5.85 -10.57 -11.74
C TRP A 145 -6.48 -9.50 -12.62
N LYS A 146 -6.98 -9.90 -13.80
CA LYS A 146 -7.71 -9.02 -14.72
C LYS A 146 -8.94 -8.36 -14.07
N GLU A 147 -9.63 -9.08 -13.19
CA GLU A 147 -10.83 -8.57 -12.52
C GLU A 147 -10.47 -7.56 -11.42
N VAL A 148 -9.40 -7.81 -10.66
CA VAL A 148 -8.87 -6.84 -9.67
C VAL A 148 -8.49 -5.54 -10.36
N TRP A 149 -7.73 -5.63 -11.46
CA TRP A 149 -7.34 -4.49 -12.28
C TRP A 149 -8.54 -3.73 -12.84
N ARG A 150 -9.52 -4.44 -13.42
CA ARG A 150 -10.74 -3.85 -13.97
C ARG A 150 -11.54 -3.09 -12.92
N LYS A 151 -11.68 -3.68 -11.72
CA LYS A 151 -12.34 -3.03 -10.57
C LYS A 151 -11.55 -1.82 -10.07
N GLY A 152 -10.23 -1.91 -10.08
CA GLY A 152 -9.34 -0.83 -9.64
C GLY A 152 -9.36 0.40 -10.54
N LYS A 153 -9.46 0.19 -11.86
CA LYS A 153 -9.55 1.27 -12.86
C LYS A 153 -10.78 2.17 -12.67
N VAL A 154 -11.85 1.67 -12.07
CA VAL A 154 -13.06 2.48 -11.84
C VAL A 154 -12.86 3.31 -10.57
N GLY A 155 -12.57 4.61 -10.76
CA GLY A 155 -12.46 5.61 -9.70
C GLY A 155 -11.04 5.87 -9.18
N PHE A 156 -10.00 5.36 -9.86
CA PHE A 156 -8.60 5.56 -9.43
C PHE A 156 -8.17 7.03 -9.41
N GLU A 157 -8.66 7.84 -10.35
CA GLU A 157 -8.46 9.29 -10.39
C GLU A 157 -8.88 9.98 -9.08
N ARG A 158 -9.97 9.53 -8.45
CA ARG A 158 -10.48 10.10 -7.20
C ARG A 158 -9.60 9.71 -6.01
N LEU A 159 -8.96 8.55 -6.08
CA LEU A 159 -7.99 8.12 -5.09
C LEU A 159 -6.67 8.88 -5.25
N ILE A 160 -6.22 9.12 -6.48
CA ILE A 160 -5.06 9.98 -6.77
C ILE A 160 -5.27 11.38 -6.19
N LEU A 161 -6.42 12.00 -6.45
CA LEU A 161 -6.76 13.30 -5.87
C LEU A 161 -6.81 13.27 -4.34
N LEU A 162 -7.29 12.17 -3.75
CA LEU A 162 -7.26 11.97 -2.31
C LEU A 162 -5.82 11.94 -1.77
N ASP A 163 -4.92 11.20 -2.43
CA ASP A 163 -3.51 11.10 -2.02
C ASP A 163 -2.78 12.44 -2.17
N ILE A 164 -3.00 13.17 -3.27
CA ILE A 164 -2.45 14.52 -3.47
C ILE A 164 -2.94 15.46 -2.36
N PHE A 165 -4.23 15.42 -2.03
CA PHE A 165 -4.81 16.27 -1.00
C PHE A 165 -4.18 16.01 0.38
N PHE A 166 -4.07 14.74 0.79
CA PHE A 166 -3.41 14.39 2.05
C PHE A 166 -1.90 14.68 2.03
N GLY A 167 -1.23 14.44 0.90
CA GLY A 167 0.19 14.78 0.72
C GLY A 167 0.45 16.28 0.85
N ALA A 168 -0.41 17.10 0.26
CA ALA A 168 -0.34 18.56 0.38
C ALA A 168 -0.53 19.03 1.82
N ILE A 169 -1.46 18.43 2.59
CA ILE A 169 -1.63 18.75 4.02
C ILE A 169 -0.35 18.44 4.80
N VAL A 170 0.26 17.28 4.58
CA VAL A 170 1.52 16.91 5.24
C VAL A 170 2.64 17.87 4.86
N LEU A 171 2.77 18.21 3.57
CA LEU A 171 3.79 19.14 3.09
C LEU A 171 3.62 20.54 3.72
N ILE A 172 2.40 21.08 3.70
CA ILE A 172 2.10 22.39 4.30
C ILE A 172 2.41 22.36 5.79
N PHE A 173 2.00 21.31 6.50
CA PHE A 173 2.29 21.17 7.93
C PHE A 173 3.79 21.10 8.22
N LEU A 174 4.55 20.33 7.43
CA LEU A 174 6.00 20.24 7.55
C LEU A 174 6.67 21.60 7.31
N VAL A 175 6.27 22.33 6.26
CA VAL A 175 6.83 23.66 5.97
C VAL A 175 6.53 24.63 7.11
N ILE A 176 5.30 24.67 7.61
CA ILE A 176 4.90 25.56 8.72
C ILE A 176 5.70 25.23 9.99
N TRP A 177 5.88 23.95 10.30
CA TRP A 177 6.59 23.53 11.51
C TRP A 177 8.10 23.64 11.40
N LEU A 178 8.69 23.39 10.23
CA LEU A 178 10.13 23.50 10.00
C LEU A 178 10.57 24.95 9.85
N ALA A 179 9.71 25.85 9.39
CA ALA A 179 10.08 27.25 9.15
C ALA A 179 10.72 27.94 10.37
N PRO A 180 10.16 27.85 11.61
CA PRO A 180 10.80 28.42 12.79
C PRO A 180 12.18 27.84 13.08
N PHE A 181 12.37 26.53 12.91
CA PHE A 181 13.67 25.88 13.13
C PHE A 181 14.69 26.30 12.06
N LEU A 182 14.28 26.37 10.80
CA LEU A 182 15.14 26.85 9.72
C LEU A 182 15.55 28.30 9.97
N VAL A 183 14.61 29.17 10.37
CA VAL A 183 14.93 30.56 10.72
C VAL A 183 15.94 30.62 11.86
N MET A 184 15.76 29.86 12.94
CA MET A 184 16.71 29.83 14.07
C MET A 184 18.10 29.33 13.67
N ILE A 185 18.18 28.31 12.79
CA ILE A 185 19.44 27.75 12.31
C ILE A 185 20.16 28.78 11.41
N PHE A 186 19.44 29.44 10.50
CA PHE A 186 20.03 30.40 9.57
C PHE A 186 20.29 31.78 10.20
N SER A 187 19.62 32.14 11.30
CA SER A 187 19.82 33.43 11.96
C SER A 187 21.07 33.50 12.84
N GLY A 188 21.84 32.41 12.98
CA GLY A 188 23.12 32.41 13.72
C GLY A 188 22.98 32.78 15.20
N THR A 189 21.79 32.61 15.78
CA THR A 189 21.50 32.92 17.19
C THR A 189 22.03 31.83 18.13
N GLU A 190 23.35 31.63 18.12
CA GLU A 190 24.03 30.61 18.92
C GLU A 190 24.20 31.01 20.40
N ASP A 191 24.15 32.31 20.73
CA ASP A 191 24.62 32.81 22.03
C ASP A 191 23.61 32.81 23.19
N SER A 192 22.38 32.32 23.00
CA SER A 192 21.39 32.36 24.10
C SER A 192 21.15 30.97 24.68
N LYS A 193 21.40 30.80 25.99
CA LYS A 193 20.93 29.62 26.76
C LYS A 193 19.42 29.35 26.59
N LEU A 194 18.65 30.38 26.19
CA LEU A 194 17.24 30.30 25.83
C LEU A 194 17.00 29.54 24.51
N SER A 195 17.90 29.61 23.53
CA SER A 195 17.78 28.85 22.27
C SER A 195 17.90 27.35 22.51
N SER A 196 18.87 26.91 23.32
CA SER A 196 19.04 25.49 23.67
C SER A 196 17.83 24.92 24.41
N LEU A 197 17.25 25.69 25.34
CA LEU A 197 16.07 25.25 26.11
C LEU A 197 14.80 25.20 25.23
N SER A 198 14.68 26.13 24.28
CA SER A 198 13.58 26.10 23.30
C SER A 198 13.63 24.86 22.41
N LEU A 199 14.82 24.46 21.93
CA LEU A 199 14.98 23.25 21.09
C LEU A 199 14.60 21.97 21.84
N ILE A 200 15.00 21.83 23.11
CA ILE A 200 14.69 20.66 23.94
C ILE A 200 13.18 20.48 24.14
N ILE A 201 12.41 21.57 24.23
CA ILE A 201 10.94 21.51 24.39
C ILE A 201 10.24 21.37 23.03
N SER A 202 10.72 22.08 22.00
CA SER A 202 10.10 22.11 20.69
C SER A 202 10.23 20.79 19.94
N ILE A 203 11.31 20.02 20.12
CA ILE A 203 11.50 18.73 19.45
C ILE A 203 10.46 17.68 19.91
N PRO A 204 10.30 17.37 21.21
CA PRO A 204 9.26 16.44 21.68
C PRO A 204 7.86 16.89 21.30
N LEU A 205 7.58 18.20 21.38
CA LEU A 205 6.28 18.74 20.98
C LEU A 205 6.05 18.54 19.47
N PHE A 206 7.05 18.81 18.63
CA PHE A 206 6.98 18.56 17.20
C PHE A 206 6.73 17.08 16.89
N ILE A 207 7.46 16.16 17.54
CA ILE A 207 7.28 14.72 17.39
C ILE A 207 5.86 14.31 17.80
N LEU A 208 5.36 14.80 18.93
CA LEU A 208 4.00 14.53 19.39
C LEU A 208 2.95 15.04 18.41
N THR A 209 3.12 16.26 17.88
CA THR A 209 2.17 16.87 16.94
C THR A 209 2.18 16.14 15.60
N LEU A 210 3.37 15.76 15.11
CA LEU A 210 3.55 14.95 13.91
C LEU A 210 2.92 13.56 14.09
N PHE A 211 3.08 12.94 15.26
CA PHE A 211 2.43 11.67 15.59
C PHE A 211 0.91 11.77 15.57
N LEU A 212 0.32 12.79 16.20
CA LEU A 212 -1.12 13.02 16.20
C LEU A 212 -1.67 13.30 14.80
N LEU A 213 -0.96 14.10 14.01
CA LEU A 213 -1.32 14.37 12.62
C LEU A 213 -1.24 13.09 11.77
N ALA A 214 -0.13 12.34 11.88
CA ALA A 214 0.06 11.09 11.17
C ALA A 214 -1.03 10.08 11.52
N PHE A 215 -1.39 9.96 12.80
CA PHE A 215 -2.51 9.14 13.27
C PHE A 215 -3.82 9.59 12.58
N LEU A 216 -4.17 10.88 12.67
CA LEU A 216 -5.39 11.42 12.11
C LEU A 216 -5.49 11.18 10.59
N LEU A 217 -4.47 11.60 9.82
CA LEU A 217 -4.48 11.50 8.36
C LEU A 217 -4.44 10.05 7.90
N THR A 218 -3.74 9.16 8.61
CA THR A 218 -3.69 7.72 8.28
C THR A 218 -5.08 7.09 8.36
N TYR A 219 -5.84 7.34 9.43
CA TYR A 219 -7.17 6.75 9.57
C TYR A 219 -8.21 7.44 8.68
N LEU A 220 -8.14 8.77 8.55
CA LEU A 220 -9.05 9.51 7.67
C LEU A 220 -8.88 9.09 6.21
N SER A 221 -7.63 8.99 5.72
CA SER A 221 -7.33 8.53 4.36
C SER A 221 -7.77 7.08 4.11
N ARG A 222 -7.56 6.17 5.08
CA ARG A 222 -8.01 4.78 4.99
C ARG A 222 -9.53 4.66 4.88
N ILE A 223 -10.27 5.37 5.74
CA ILE A 223 -11.74 5.34 5.71
C ILE A 223 -12.26 5.96 4.40
N ALA A 224 -11.70 7.10 3.98
CA ALA A 224 -12.06 7.75 2.72
C ALA A 224 -11.76 6.86 1.51
N THR A 225 -10.62 6.16 1.49
CA THR A 225 -10.26 5.22 0.43
C THR A 225 -11.27 4.08 0.31
N VAL A 226 -11.69 3.48 1.43
CA VAL A 226 -12.73 2.44 1.41
C VAL A 226 -14.07 2.99 0.91
N ARG A 227 -14.43 4.22 1.29
CA ARG A 227 -15.65 4.88 0.81
C ARG A 227 -15.62 5.15 -0.70
N ILE A 228 -14.50 5.63 -1.24
CA ILE A 228 -14.31 5.78 -2.69
C ILE A 228 -14.43 4.41 -3.38
N ALA A 229 -13.76 3.38 -2.86
CA ALA A 229 -13.75 2.05 -3.44
C ALA A 229 -15.14 1.39 -3.45
N LEU A 230 -15.90 1.46 -2.35
CA LEU A 230 -17.16 0.71 -2.22
C LEU A 230 -18.40 1.50 -2.65
N ALA A 231 -18.39 2.82 -2.45
CA ALA A 231 -19.55 3.67 -2.73
C ALA A 231 -19.38 4.54 -3.99
N ASN A 232 -18.22 4.48 -4.65
CA ASN A 232 -17.90 5.31 -5.82
C ASN A 232 -18.22 6.81 -5.58
N GLN A 233 -17.87 7.32 -4.39
CA GLN A 233 -18.09 8.72 -4.02
C GLN A 233 -17.00 9.62 -4.62
N SER A 234 -17.28 10.94 -4.70
CA SER A 234 -16.23 11.94 -4.97
C SER A 234 -15.27 12.04 -3.78
N PHE A 235 -14.02 12.44 -4.01
CA PHE A 235 -13.01 12.50 -2.95
C PHE A 235 -13.42 13.45 -1.81
N ILE A 236 -14.01 14.62 -2.13
CA ILE A 236 -14.51 15.59 -1.13
C ILE A 236 -15.59 14.96 -0.25
N LYS A 237 -16.56 14.26 -0.86
CA LYS A 237 -17.63 13.60 -0.11
C LYS A 237 -17.08 12.47 0.74
N ALA A 238 -16.12 11.70 0.22
CA ALA A 238 -15.47 10.63 0.95
C ALA A 238 -14.69 11.16 2.18
N ILE A 239 -14.01 12.30 2.07
CA ILE A 239 -13.33 12.95 3.22
C ILE A 239 -14.36 13.40 4.27
N LYS A 240 -15.44 14.08 3.84
CA LYS A 240 -16.50 14.52 4.76
C LYS A 240 -17.14 13.34 5.50
N ASP A 241 -17.50 12.29 4.77
CA ASP A 241 -18.07 11.07 5.35
C ASP A 241 -17.05 10.39 6.28
N ALA A 242 -15.77 10.35 5.89
CA ALA A 242 -14.71 9.79 6.73
C ALA A 242 -14.53 10.59 8.03
N TRP A 243 -14.61 11.93 7.98
CA TRP A 243 -14.51 12.80 9.16
C TRP A 243 -15.70 12.60 10.10
N VAL A 244 -16.91 12.47 9.56
CA VAL A 244 -18.11 12.20 10.36
C VAL A 244 -18.02 10.83 11.04
N ILE A 245 -17.54 9.80 10.34
CA ILE A 245 -17.35 8.47 10.93
C ILE A 245 -16.24 8.52 12.00
N PHE A 246 -15.11 9.15 11.69
CA PHE A 246 -13.96 9.26 12.58
C PHE A 246 -14.34 9.96 13.89
N SER A 247 -15.01 11.12 13.82
CA SER A 247 -15.41 11.90 15.00
C SER A 247 -16.50 11.18 15.81
N ARG A 248 -17.52 10.60 15.17
CA ARG A 248 -18.60 9.89 15.87
C ARG A 248 -18.19 8.55 16.47
N LYS A 249 -17.17 7.90 15.89
CA LYS A 249 -16.70 6.56 16.28
C LYS A 249 -15.22 6.57 16.65
N PHE A 250 -14.74 7.66 17.25
CA PHE A 250 -13.33 7.83 17.61
C PHE A 250 -12.82 6.71 18.52
N SER A 251 -13.64 6.28 19.49
CA SER A 251 -13.30 5.14 20.37
C SER A 251 -13.10 3.83 19.59
N GLU A 252 -13.86 3.59 18.52
CA GLU A 252 -13.68 2.41 17.65
C GLU A 252 -12.45 2.53 16.76
N VAL A 253 -12.09 3.75 16.33
CA VAL A 253 -10.83 4.00 15.62
C VAL A 253 -9.64 3.74 16.54
N LEU A 254 -9.73 4.17 17.80
CA LEU A 254 -8.69 3.95 18.79
C LEU A 254 -8.51 2.46 19.09
N LYS A 255 -9.60 1.68 19.21
CA LYS A 255 -9.54 0.21 19.31
C LYS A 255 -8.84 -0.40 18.09
N LEU A 256 -9.23 0.00 16.87
CA LEU A 256 -8.58 -0.45 15.64
C LEU A 256 -7.08 -0.14 15.62
N PHE A 257 -6.67 1.00 16.18
CA PHE A 257 -5.27 1.38 16.34
C PHE A 257 -4.50 0.51 17.33
N LEU A 258 -5.04 0.31 18.53
CA LEU A 258 -4.45 -0.56 19.56
C LEU A 258 -4.23 -1.99 19.03
N ILE A 259 -5.23 -2.55 18.35
CA ILE A 259 -5.11 -3.87 17.70
C ILE A 259 -4.14 -3.85 16.53
N GLY A 260 -4.06 -2.73 15.80
CA GLY A 260 -3.04 -2.50 14.78
C GLY A 260 -1.62 -2.59 15.34
N ILE A 261 -1.36 -1.95 16.48
CA ILE A 261 -0.08 -2.03 17.21
C ILE A 261 0.19 -3.47 17.64
N LEU A 262 -0.74 -4.10 18.36
CA LEU A 262 -0.56 -5.45 18.88
C LEU A 262 -0.25 -6.45 17.75
N LYS A 263 -0.99 -6.35 16.64
CA LYS A 263 -0.73 -7.15 15.43
C LYS A 263 0.68 -6.89 14.87
N ASN A 264 1.11 -5.63 14.78
CA ASN A 264 2.45 -5.31 14.27
C ASN A 264 3.56 -5.83 15.20
N VAL A 265 3.36 -5.81 16.53
CA VAL A 265 4.31 -6.41 17.50
C VAL A 265 4.41 -7.92 17.30
N VAL A 266 3.29 -8.62 17.18
CA VAL A 266 3.28 -10.07 16.93
C VAL A 266 3.97 -10.40 15.60
N VAL A 267 3.69 -9.63 14.55
CA VAL A 267 4.31 -9.76 13.23
C VAL A 267 5.82 -9.52 13.30
N PHE A 268 6.25 -8.50 14.04
CA PHE A 268 7.66 -8.20 14.25
C PHE A 268 8.37 -9.37 14.94
N MET A 269 7.78 -9.93 16.00
CA MET A 269 8.31 -11.12 16.68
C MET A 269 8.40 -12.33 15.73
N VAL A 270 7.38 -12.57 14.91
CA VAL A 270 7.36 -13.68 13.94
C VAL A 270 8.39 -13.52 12.82
N VAL A 271 8.76 -12.30 12.45
CA VAL A 271 9.77 -12.03 11.41
C VAL A 271 11.19 -12.00 11.98
N ILE A 272 11.38 -11.43 13.17
CA ILE A 272 12.72 -11.25 13.73
C ILE A 272 13.34 -12.59 14.15
N ILE A 273 12.53 -13.53 14.66
CA ILE A 273 13.01 -14.86 15.06
C ILE A 273 13.65 -15.62 13.88
N PRO A 274 12.98 -15.85 12.74
CA PRO A 274 13.60 -16.53 11.59
C PRO A 274 14.74 -15.72 10.98
N LEU A 275 14.71 -14.39 11.06
CA LEU A 275 15.83 -13.55 10.61
C LEU A 275 17.07 -13.77 11.48
N ILE A 276 16.91 -13.80 12.81
CA ILE A 276 18.01 -14.12 13.75
C ILE A 276 18.54 -15.53 13.47
N ILE A 277 17.67 -16.52 13.29
CA ILE A 277 18.07 -17.90 12.96
C ILE A 277 18.86 -17.94 11.65
N LEU A 278 18.41 -17.21 10.61
CA LEU A 278 19.11 -17.12 9.33
C LEU A 278 20.51 -16.49 9.49
N ILE A 279 20.61 -15.41 10.27
CA ILE A 279 21.89 -14.77 10.60
C ILE A 279 22.81 -15.72 11.35
N LEU A 280 22.30 -16.47 12.34
CA LEU A 280 23.09 -17.45 13.09
C LEU A 280 23.58 -18.61 12.20
N ILE A 281 22.71 -19.16 11.33
CA ILE A 281 23.11 -20.17 10.34
C ILE A 281 24.20 -19.61 9.42
N PHE A 282 24.05 -18.36 8.99
CA PHE A 282 25.03 -17.71 8.13
C PHE A 282 26.37 -17.50 8.84
N LEU A 283 26.38 -16.99 10.08
CA LEU A 283 27.59 -16.85 10.89
C LEU A 283 28.28 -18.20 11.11
N PHE A 284 27.50 -19.25 11.35
CA PHE A 284 28.01 -20.61 11.49
C PHE A 284 28.63 -21.15 10.19
N LEU A 285 27.97 -20.95 9.05
CA LEU A 285 28.52 -21.32 7.73
C LEU A 285 29.79 -20.53 7.42
N MET A 286 29.79 -19.22 7.70
CA MET A 286 30.96 -18.37 7.50
C MET A 286 32.13 -18.82 8.37
N PHE A 287 31.87 -19.25 9.61
CA PHE A 287 32.90 -19.83 10.47
C PHE A 287 33.44 -21.17 9.93
N LEU A 288 32.56 -22.11 9.54
CA LEU A 288 32.96 -23.41 9.00
C LEU A 288 33.74 -23.28 7.69
N PHE A 289 33.22 -22.52 6.73
CA PHE A 289 33.89 -22.29 5.44
C PHE A 289 35.11 -21.41 5.60
N GLY A 290 35.08 -20.40 6.47
CA GLY A 290 36.24 -19.56 6.77
C GLY A 290 37.40 -20.36 7.33
N TYR A 291 37.13 -21.28 8.26
CA TYR A 291 38.13 -22.21 8.79
C TYR A 291 38.68 -23.15 7.73
N TRP A 292 37.82 -23.75 6.89
CA TRP A 292 38.23 -24.59 5.78
C TRP A 292 39.10 -23.85 4.76
N ILE A 293 38.69 -22.63 4.41
CA ILE A 293 39.40 -21.75 3.49
C ILE A 293 40.76 -21.34 4.07
N TYR A 294 40.82 -20.99 5.36
CA TYR A 294 42.06 -20.64 6.05
C TYR A 294 43.10 -21.77 5.95
N ASN A 295 42.66 -23.02 6.16
CA ASN A 295 43.54 -24.19 6.15
C ASN A 295 44.11 -24.57 4.77
N LEU A 296 43.58 -24.04 3.65
CA LEU A 296 44.02 -24.42 2.30
C LEU A 296 45.28 -23.67 1.81
N GLY A 297 45.97 -22.89 2.65
CA GLY A 297 47.31 -22.32 2.39
C GLY A 297 47.43 -21.14 1.41
N ASP A 298 46.71 -21.14 0.29
CA ASP A 298 46.86 -20.13 -0.78
C ASP A 298 45.81 -19.00 -0.79
N TYR A 299 46.21 -17.76 -0.58
CA TYR A 299 45.36 -16.54 -0.62
C TYR A 299 44.84 -16.19 -2.03
N SER A 300 44.05 -17.08 -2.66
CA SER A 300 43.46 -16.81 -3.97
C SER A 300 42.23 -15.89 -3.87
N PHE A 301 41.99 -15.08 -4.91
CA PHE A 301 40.82 -14.20 -5.07
C PHE A 301 39.48 -14.92 -4.82
N ALA A 302 39.41 -16.22 -5.11
CA ALA A 302 38.23 -17.06 -4.85
C ALA A 302 37.82 -17.09 -3.36
N ARG A 303 38.77 -16.93 -2.42
CA ARG A 303 38.51 -16.90 -0.97
C ARG A 303 37.77 -15.66 -0.52
N MET A 304 38.02 -14.51 -1.16
CA MET A 304 37.30 -13.26 -0.86
C MET A 304 35.97 -13.20 -1.61
N ALA A 305 35.92 -13.72 -2.84
CA ALA A 305 34.70 -13.73 -3.65
C ALA A 305 33.58 -14.61 -3.06
N PHE A 306 33.92 -15.75 -2.43
CA PHE A 306 32.93 -16.66 -1.84
C PHE A 306 32.06 -16.01 -0.75
N PRO A 307 32.59 -15.44 0.36
CA PRO A 307 31.77 -14.81 1.39
C PRO A 307 30.98 -13.61 0.86
N ILE A 308 31.56 -12.80 -0.03
CA ILE A 308 30.86 -11.67 -0.66
C ILE A 308 29.65 -12.15 -1.48
N SER A 309 29.83 -13.21 -2.29
CA SER A 309 28.75 -13.80 -3.06
C SER A 309 27.64 -14.39 -2.18
N LEU A 310 28.01 -15.02 -1.06
CA LEU A 310 27.07 -15.58 -0.10
C LEU A 310 26.27 -14.48 0.62
N ILE A 311 26.92 -13.39 1.01
CA ILE A 311 26.26 -12.19 1.57
C ILE A 311 25.30 -11.60 0.54
N ALA A 312 25.73 -11.46 -0.72
CA ALA A 312 24.88 -10.91 -1.79
C ALA A 312 23.61 -11.77 -2.02
N VAL A 313 23.74 -13.10 -2.02
CA VAL A 313 22.60 -14.02 -2.12
C VAL A 313 21.67 -13.89 -0.91
N LEU A 314 22.21 -13.79 0.31
CA LEU A 314 21.41 -13.61 1.52
C LEU A 314 20.65 -12.29 1.51
N LEU A 315 21.31 -11.20 1.12
CA LEU A 315 20.67 -9.88 0.97
C LEU A 315 19.56 -9.93 -0.08
N LEU A 316 19.76 -10.65 -1.19
CA LEU A 316 18.73 -10.84 -2.21
C LEU A 316 17.52 -11.63 -1.66
N ILE A 317 17.75 -12.71 -0.93
CA ILE A 317 16.68 -13.50 -0.29
C ILE A 317 15.91 -12.66 0.74
N ALA A 318 16.64 -11.92 1.59
CA ALA A 318 16.05 -11.04 2.59
C ALA A 318 15.22 -9.92 1.94
N PHE A 319 15.71 -9.36 0.82
CA PHE A 319 14.98 -8.37 0.03
C PHE A 319 13.69 -8.96 -0.55
N LEU A 320 13.75 -10.12 -1.22
CA LEU A 320 12.58 -10.78 -1.80
C LEU A 320 11.54 -11.14 -0.72
N PHE A 321 12.00 -11.67 0.41
CA PHE A 321 11.13 -11.96 1.56
C PHE A 321 10.47 -10.68 2.08
N SER A 322 11.23 -9.59 2.26
CA SER A 322 10.71 -8.29 2.72
C SER A 322 9.63 -7.75 1.78
N VAL A 323 9.85 -7.82 0.46
CA VAL A 323 8.87 -7.37 -0.55
C VAL A 323 7.57 -8.19 -0.49
N LEU A 324 7.67 -9.53 -0.47
CA LEU A 324 6.51 -10.41 -0.39
C LEU A 324 5.76 -10.22 0.93
N PHE A 325 6.48 -10.13 2.03
CA PHE A 325 5.93 -9.95 3.36
C PHE A 325 5.21 -8.60 3.51
N LYS A 326 5.80 -7.51 3.00
CA LYS A 326 5.14 -6.20 2.92
C LYS A 326 3.83 -6.27 2.13
N GLY A 327 3.83 -7.00 1.01
CA GLY A 327 2.62 -7.18 0.20
C GLY A 327 1.51 -7.94 0.95
N PHE A 328 1.87 -9.01 1.66
CA PHE A 328 0.95 -9.76 2.53
C PHE A 328 0.39 -8.88 3.65
N MET A 329 1.27 -8.14 4.35
CA MET A 329 0.88 -7.25 5.45
C MET A 329 -0.06 -6.13 5.00
N ALA A 330 0.19 -5.57 3.82
CA ALA A 330 -0.68 -4.55 3.25
C ALA A 330 -2.09 -5.11 2.98
N LEU A 331 -2.20 -6.31 2.39
CA LEU A 331 -3.50 -6.96 2.16
C LEU A 331 -4.26 -7.21 3.47
N TRP A 332 -3.55 -7.75 4.46
CA TRP A 332 -4.14 -8.05 5.76
C TRP A 332 -4.65 -6.78 6.45
N ASN A 333 -3.88 -5.69 6.40
CA ASN A 333 -4.30 -4.39 6.92
C ASN A 333 -5.56 -3.87 6.22
N TRP A 334 -5.60 -3.92 4.89
CA TRP A 334 -6.77 -3.46 4.13
C TRP A 334 -8.00 -4.30 4.41
N ASP A 335 -7.88 -5.62 4.59
CA ASP A 335 -9.01 -6.48 4.91
C ASP A 335 -9.67 -6.10 6.26
N ILE A 336 -8.84 -5.84 7.30
CA ILE A 336 -9.31 -5.40 8.61
C ILE A 336 -10.00 -4.03 8.50
N VAL A 337 -9.41 -3.09 7.76
CA VAL A 337 -9.99 -1.75 7.56
C VAL A 337 -11.33 -1.83 6.83
N VAL A 338 -11.43 -2.66 5.78
CA VAL A 338 -12.69 -2.86 5.05
C VAL A 338 -13.78 -3.43 5.96
N TRP A 339 -13.44 -4.44 6.76
CA TRP A 339 -14.35 -5.00 7.75
C TRP A 339 -14.81 -3.93 8.76
N TRP A 340 -13.87 -3.16 9.31
CA TRP A 340 -14.16 -2.13 10.31
C TRP A 340 -15.06 -1.02 9.76
N VAL A 341 -14.78 -0.55 8.52
CA VAL A 341 -15.59 0.47 7.86
C VAL A 341 -16.99 -0.05 7.60
N LYS A 342 -17.14 -1.30 7.11
CA LYS A 342 -18.47 -1.90 6.89
C LYS A 342 -19.29 -1.93 8.18
N ARG A 343 -18.70 -2.45 9.27
CA ARG A 343 -19.32 -2.52 10.60
C ARG A 343 -19.76 -1.15 11.11
N ASN A 344 -18.89 -0.14 11.05
CA ASN A 344 -19.15 1.18 11.65
C ASN A 344 -19.87 2.17 10.74
N SER A 345 -20.03 1.85 9.45
CA SER A 345 -20.70 2.73 8.48
C SER A 345 -22.22 2.81 8.61
N GLY A 346 -22.84 2.02 9.51
CA GLY A 346 -24.28 2.13 9.83
C GLY A 346 -25.21 1.64 8.72
N ALA A 347 -24.78 0.64 7.92
CA ALA A 347 -25.66 -0.11 7.02
C ALA A 347 -26.51 0.73 6.04
N LYS A 348 -25.85 1.29 5.00
CA LYS A 348 -26.37 1.37 3.62
C LYS A 348 -25.27 1.83 2.66
N ILE A 349 -24.09 1.20 2.71
CA ILE A 349 -23.32 1.06 1.46
C ILE A 349 -24.08 0.01 0.63
N LYS A 350 -25.28 0.36 0.15
CA LYS A 350 -25.95 -0.40 -0.90
C LYS A 350 -24.97 -0.33 -2.06
N THR A 351 -24.21 -1.41 -2.25
CA THR A 351 -23.23 -1.56 -3.32
C THR A 351 -23.87 -1.06 -4.60
N SER A 352 -23.50 0.16 -5.01
CA SER A 352 -24.00 0.79 -6.24
C SER A 352 -23.68 -0.07 -7.47
N VAL A 353 -22.74 -1.01 -7.32
CA VAL A 353 -22.46 -2.13 -8.21
C VAL A 353 -23.73 -2.87 -8.65
N LYS A 354 -24.73 -3.08 -7.78
CA LYS A 354 -25.97 -3.76 -8.21
C LYS A 354 -26.82 -2.89 -9.14
N LYS A 355 -26.75 -1.56 -9.00
CA LYS A 355 -27.42 -0.62 -9.92
C LYS A 355 -26.66 -0.45 -11.24
N GLU A 356 -25.33 -0.35 -11.23
CA GLU A 356 -24.53 -0.20 -12.46
C GLU A 356 -24.55 -1.46 -13.34
N VAL A 357 -24.51 -2.66 -12.75
CA VAL A 357 -24.63 -3.92 -13.52
C VAL A 357 -26.05 -4.08 -14.07
N SER A 358 -27.08 -3.68 -13.32
CA SER A 358 -28.47 -3.66 -13.83
C SER A 358 -28.65 -2.64 -14.95
N PHE A 359 -28.00 -1.48 -14.90
CA PHE A 359 -28.09 -0.46 -15.95
C PHE A 359 -27.35 -0.87 -17.23
N ARG A 360 -26.17 -1.49 -17.12
CA ARG A 360 -25.46 -2.01 -18.30
C ARG A 360 -26.18 -3.20 -18.94
N GLY A 361 -26.70 -4.13 -18.14
CA GLY A 361 -27.53 -5.23 -18.65
C GLY A 361 -28.81 -4.74 -19.32
N ALA A 362 -29.49 -3.73 -18.77
CA ALA A 362 -30.67 -3.14 -19.40
C ALA A 362 -30.36 -2.40 -20.71
N LYS A 363 -29.17 -1.77 -20.82
CA LYS A 363 -28.76 -1.06 -22.04
C LYS A 363 -28.37 -2.02 -23.17
N GLU A 364 -27.77 -3.16 -22.85
CA GLU A 364 -27.50 -4.22 -23.84
C GLU A 364 -28.78 -4.90 -24.31
N VAL A 365 -29.72 -5.22 -23.41
CA VAL A 365 -31.00 -5.86 -23.77
C VAL A 365 -31.88 -4.96 -24.66
N ASN A 366 -31.91 -3.65 -24.43
CA ASN A 366 -32.67 -2.72 -25.29
C ASN A 366 -32.00 -2.41 -26.64
N SER A 367 -30.71 -2.69 -26.81
CA SER A 367 -30.04 -2.52 -28.11
C SER A 367 -30.25 -3.71 -29.07
N SER A 368 -30.64 -4.87 -28.54
CA SER A 368 -30.92 -6.08 -29.33
C SER A 368 -32.37 -6.22 -29.81
N THR A 369 -33.32 -5.42 -29.30
CA THR A 369 -34.76 -5.53 -29.64
C THR A 369 -35.25 -4.55 -30.72
N ASN A 370 -34.42 -3.61 -31.19
CA ASN A 370 -34.80 -2.64 -32.24
C ASN A 370 -34.34 -3.02 -33.66
N GLY A 371 -33.92 -4.27 -33.89
CA GLY A 371 -33.42 -4.76 -35.19
C GLY A 371 -34.40 -5.59 -36.03
N LEU A 372 -35.64 -5.82 -35.58
CA LEU A 372 -36.64 -6.60 -36.33
C LEU A 372 -37.90 -5.77 -36.62
N SER A 373 -37.75 -4.74 -37.46
CA SER A 373 -38.89 -4.19 -38.21
C SER A 373 -38.91 -4.85 -39.60
N ALA A 374 -39.91 -5.70 -39.78
CA ALA A 374 -40.28 -6.31 -41.06
C ALA A 374 -40.66 -5.25 -42.10
N PRO A 375 -40.32 -5.42 -43.39
CA PRO A 375 -40.98 -4.71 -44.47
C PRO A 375 -42.21 -5.51 -44.91
N ALA A 376 -43.40 -4.97 -44.61
CA ALA A 376 -44.65 -5.39 -45.22
C ALA A 376 -44.97 -4.48 -46.42
N SER A 377 -45.29 -5.13 -47.54
CA SER A 377 -46.14 -4.70 -48.66
C SER A 377 -45.75 -3.48 -49.50
N ALA A 378 -45.49 -3.72 -50.79
CA ALA A 378 -45.88 -2.81 -51.87
C ALA A 378 -46.35 -3.63 -53.08
N SER A 379 -47.65 -3.58 -53.31
CA SER A 379 -48.39 -4.13 -54.43
C SER A 379 -48.25 -3.26 -55.68
N GLY A 380 -48.19 -3.91 -56.84
CA GLY A 380 -48.85 -3.44 -58.06
C GLY A 380 -47.97 -2.72 -59.08
N ILE A 381 -47.60 -3.43 -60.16
CA ILE A 381 -47.46 -2.84 -61.50
C ILE A 381 -48.05 -3.81 -62.54
N LEU A 382 -48.96 -3.27 -63.33
CA LEU A 382 -49.71 -3.84 -64.45
C LEU A 382 -48.88 -3.92 -65.75
N LYS A 383 -49.30 -4.88 -66.60
CA LYS A 383 -49.46 -4.81 -68.06
C LYS A 383 -48.28 -5.09 -69.01
N SER A 384 -48.69 -5.80 -70.08
CA SER A 384 -48.11 -5.88 -71.44
C SER A 384 -46.96 -6.89 -71.56
N GLU A 385 -46.90 -7.84 -72.50
CA GLU A 385 -47.17 -7.68 -73.92
C GLU A 385 -47.12 -9.04 -74.69
N LYS A 386 -47.90 -9.12 -75.78
CA LYS A 386 -47.65 -9.86 -77.06
C LYS A 386 -47.73 -11.40 -77.15
N ASN A 387 -48.88 -11.82 -77.68
CA ASN A 387 -49.06 -12.50 -78.98
C ASN A 387 -47.81 -12.78 -79.85
N LYS A 388 -47.74 -14.03 -80.33
CA LYS A 388 -47.20 -14.60 -81.60
C LYS A 388 -46.56 -15.96 -81.25
N ALA A 389 -46.82 -17.09 -81.91
CA ALA A 389 -47.57 -17.41 -83.13
C ALA A 389 -48.05 -18.87 -83.00
#